data_AF-A0A535XRJ8-F1
#
_entry.id   AF-A0A535XRJ8-F1
#
_cell.length_a   1.000
_cell.length_b   1.000
_cell.length_c   1.000
_cell.angle_alpha   90.00
_cell.angle_beta   90.00
_cell.angle_gamma   90.00
#
_symmetry.space_group_name_H-M   'P 1'
#
loop_
_entity.id
_entity.type
_entity.pdbx_description
1 polymer ?
#
loop_
_entity_poly.entity_id
_entity_poly.type
_entity_poly.pdbx_seq_one_letter_code
_entity_poly.pdbx_strand_id
1 'polypeptide(L)'
;MPADTIVGYAIVGAGILFVLGLVFGITSRQYAAGARPHPPAGVHLPNPSLLPFIFSIGAALLGAGLALHKIGIFLYGLAAVGLLVIAYAAIGWVRAAGREWREVESAPHDEAAGH
;
A
#
# COMPACT_ATOMS: atom_id res chain seq x y z
N MET A 1 -1.39 21.97 -26.10
CA MET A 1 -2.15 20.71 -25.91
C MET A 1 -3.56 20.91 -26.43
N PRO A 2 -4.20 19.88 -27.00
CA PRO A 2 -5.59 19.95 -27.45
C PRO A 2 -6.55 20.29 -26.29
N ALA A 3 -7.60 21.06 -26.54
CA ALA A 3 -8.53 21.55 -25.51
C ALA A 3 -9.29 20.40 -24.81
N ASP A 4 -9.64 19.37 -25.58
CA ASP A 4 -10.20 18.09 -25.14
C ASP A 4 -9.32 17.38 -24.10
N THR A 5 -8.00 17.39 -24.30
CA THR A 5 -7.04 16.78 -23.39
C THR A 5 -6.98 17.54 -22.05
N ILE A 6 -7.04 18.87 -22.09
CA ILE A 6 -7.06 19.72 -20.89
C ILE A 6 -8.34 19.49 -20.09
N VAL A 7 -9.49 19.43 -20.76
CA VAL A 7 -10.78 19.14 -20.12
C VAL A 7 -10.78 17.75 -19.49
N GLY A 8 -10.24 16.75 -20.18
CA GLY A 8 -10.10 15.39 -19.64
C GLY A 8 -9.28 15.35 -18.35
N TYR A 9 -8.12 16.00 -18.33
CA TYR A 9 -7.30 16.09 -17.11
C TYR A 9 -7.97 16.87 -15.99
N ALA A 10 -8.71 17.94 -16.31
CA ALA A 10 -9.45 18.70 -15.32
C ALA A 10 -10.54 17.86 -14.63
N ILE A 11 -11.28 17.04 -15.39
CA ILE A 11 -12.30 16.13 -14.86
C ILE A 11 -11.66 15.08 -13.94
N VAL A 12 -10.57 14.44 -14.39
CA VAL A 12 -9.86 13.44 -13.59
C VAL A 12 -9.31 14.06 -12.30
N GLY A 13 -8.68 15.23 -12.39
CA GLY A 13 -8.16 15.95 -11.23
C GLY A 13 -9.26 16.33 -10.24
N ALA A 14 -10.38 16.87 -10.71
CA ALA A 14 -11.52 17.21 -9.87
C ALA A 14 -12.12 15.96 -9.20
N GLY A 15 -12.24 14.85 -9.93
CA GLY A 15 -12.70 13.57 -9.39
C GLY A 15 -11.78 13.03 -8.28
N ILE A 16 -10.46 13.07 -8.48
CA ILE A 16 -9.48 12.67 -7.46
C ILE A 16 -9.61 13.55 -6.21
N LEU A 17 -9.65 14.87 -6.37
CA LEU A 17 -9.79 15.80 -5.24
C LEU A 17 -11.11 15.60 -4.50
N PHE A 18 -12.20 15.36 -5.22
CA PHE A 18 -13.50 15.07 -4.62
C PHE A 18 -13.45 13.79 -3.78
N VAL A 19 -12.91 12.69 -4.32
CA VAL A 19 -12.80 11.41 -3.60
C VAL A 19 -11.89 11.55 -2.38
N LEU A 20 -10.71 12.16 -2.55
CA LEU A 20 -9.77 12.38 -1.45
C LEU A 20 -10.38 13.27 -0.36
N GLY A 21 -11.08 14.34 -0.76
CA GLY A 21 -11.76 15.25 0.17
C GLY A 21 -12.92 14.57 0.91
N LEU A 22 -13.68 13.72 0.22
CA LEU A 22 -14.75 12.92 0.83
C LEU A 22 -14.20 11.95 1.87
N VAL A 23 -13.18 11.16 1.50
CA VAL A 23 -12.51 10.23 2.42
C VAL A 23 -11.93 10.98 3.61
N PHE A 24 -11.21 12.07 3.37
CA PHE A 24 -10.65 12.90 4.43
C PHE A 24 -11.74 13.46 5.35
N GLY A 25 -12.85 13.95 4.79
CA GLY A 25 -13.97 14.49 5.55
C GLY A 25 -14.67 13.43 6.42
N ILE A 26 -14.79 12.20 5.93
CA ILE A 26 -15.35 11.08 6.69
C ILE A 26 -14.39 10.67 7.81
N THR A 27 -13.11 10.45 7.49
CA THR A 27 -12.11 9.95 8.45
C THR A 27 -11.76 10.98 9.52
N SER A 28 -11.63 12.27 9.16
CA SER A 28 -11.29 13.34 10.11
C SER A 28 -12.38 13.57 11.16
N ARG A 29 -13.65 13.38 10.80
CA ARG A 29 -14.77 13.45 11.75
C ARG A 29 -14.75 12.34 12.79
N GLN A 30 -14.11 11.21 12.50
CA GLN A 30 -13.99 10.06 13.40
C GLN A 30 -12.85 10.22 14.41
N TYR A 31 -11.84 11.04 14.10
CA TYR A 31 -10.74 11.39 15.00
C TYR A 31 -11.09 12.65 15.81
N ALA A 32 -11.99 12.54 16.80
CA ALA A 32 -12.14 13.60 17.80
C ALA A 32 -10.78 13.85 18.48
N ALA A 33 -10.40 15.11 18.67
CA ALA A 33 -9.12 15.53 19.26
C ALA A 33 -9.03 15.13 20.74
N GLY A 34 -8.71 13.86 21.01
CA GLY A 34 -8.43 13.32 22.33
C GLY A 34 -6.94 13.38 22.69
N ALA A 35 -6.64 13.13 23.97
CA ALA A 35 -5.28 13.02 24.50
C ALA A 35 -4.41 12.07 23.64
N ARG A 36 -3.10 12.34 23.57
CA ARG A 36 -2.14 11.49 22.84
C ARG A 36 -2.40 10.03 23.18
N PRO A 37 -2.79 9.19 22.22
CA PRO A 37 -3.04 7.78 22.49
C PRO A 37 -1.74 7.17 22.99
N HIS A 38 -1.74 6.63 24.22
CA HIS A 38 -0.75 5.61 24.53
C HIS A 38 -1.02 4.43 23.61
N PRO A 39 0.01 3.83 22.98
CA PRO A 39 -0.20 2.63 22.19
C PRO A 39 -0.92 1.61 23.05
N PRO A 40 -2.10 1.10 22.62
CA PRO A 40 -2.76 0.00 23.29
C PRO A 40 -1.77 -1.16 23.51
N ALA A 41 -1.93 -1.90 24.61
CA ALA A 41 -1.14 -3.11 24.83
C ALA A 41 -1.26 -4.05 23.61
N GLY A 42 -0.13 -4.55 23.11
CA GLY A 42 -0.08 -5.34 21.87
C GLY A 42 0.22 -4.56 20.58
N VAL A 43 0.24 -3.22 20.63
CA VAL A 43 0.69 -2.40 19.50
C VAL A 43 2.20 -2.35 19.46
N HIS A 44 2.78 -3.10 18.52
CA HIS A 44 4.18 -3.07 18.17
C HIS A 44 4.35 -2.54 16.75
N LEU A 45 5.55 -2.07 16.44
CA LEU A 45 5.91 -1.72 15.07
C LEU A 45 6.02 -3.03 14.26
N PRO A 46 5.54 -3.04 13.00
CA PRO A 46 5.70 -4.22 12.16
C PRO A 46 7.17 -4.62 12.08
N ASN A 47 7.46 -5.91 12.17
CA ASN A 47 8.85 -6.37 12.03
C ASN A 47 9.42 -5.93 10.66
N PRO A 48 10.68 -5.45 10.60
CA PRO A 48 11.29 -5.02 9.34
C PRO A 48 11.18 -6.10 8.25
N SER A 49 10.76 -5.68 7.06
CA SER A 49 10.53 -6.56 5.91
C SER A 49 11.12 -5.97 4.64
N LEU A 50 11.75 -6.82 3.82
CA LEU A 50 12.25 -6.45 2.49
C LEU A 50 11.18 -6.52 1.40
N LEU A 51 10.00 -7.07 1.71
CA LEU A 51 8.91 -7.23 0.74
C LEU A 51 8.44 -5.91 0.09
N PRO A 52 8.36 -4.76 0.80
CA PRO A 52 8.03 -3.48 0.17
C PRO A 52 9.07 -3.04 -0.86
N PHE A 53 10.34 -3.32 -0.59
CA PHE A 53 11.43 -3.03 -1.51
C PHE A 53 11.36 -3.92 -2.77
N ILE A 54 11.13 -5.23 -2.58
CA ILE A 54 10.95 -6.18 -3.71
C ILE A 54 9.72 -5.79 -4.54
N PHE A 55 8.62 -5.39 -3.90
CA PHE A 55 7.43 -4.89 -4.58
C PHE A 55 7.78 -3.69 -5.48
N SER A 56 8.57 -2.74 -4.95
CA SER A 56 9.00 -1.54 -5.68
C SER A 56 9.87 -1.89 -6.89
N ILE A 57 10.76 -2.87 -6.78
CA ILE A 57 11.52 -3.42 -7.91
C ILE A 57 10.56 -4.00 -8.96
N GLY A 58 9.60 -4.83 -8.55
CA GLY A 58 8.59 -5.39 -9.46
C GLY A 58 7.80 -4.31 -10.19
N ALA A 59 7.37 -3.26 -9.47
CA ALA A 59 6.67 -2.10 -10.04
C ALA A 59 7.54 -1.34 -11.06
N ALA A 60 8.83 -1.15 -10.77
CA ALA A 60 9.77 -0.54 -11.70
C ALA A 60 9.96 -1.39 -12.97
N LEU A 61 10.10 -2.71 -12.85
CA LEU A 61 10.21 -3.62 -13.98
C LEU A 61 8.94 -3.63 -14.84
N LEU A 62 7.77 -3.67 -14.20
CA LEU A 62 6.47 -3.59 -14.87
C LEU A 62 6.35 -2.27 -15.64
N GLY A 63 6.60 -1.15 -14.97
CA GLY A 63 6.53 0.19 -15.55
C GLY A 63 7.53 0.37 -16.70
N ALA A 64 8.77 -0.06 -16.53
CA ALA A 64 9.80 0.01 -17.56
C ALA A 64 9.45 -0.85 -18.79
N GLY A 65 9.02 -2.11 -18.57
CA GLY A 65 8.61 -3.01 -19.65
C GLY A 65 7.44 -2.45 -20.45
N LEU A 66 6.45 -1.87 -19.78
CA LEU A 66 5.29 -1.23 -20.43
C LEU A 66 5.62 0.13 -21.05
N ALA A 67 6.52 0.93 -20.48
CA ALA A 67 6.90 2.22 -21.06
C ALA A 67 7.75 2.05 -22.33
N LEU A 68 8.62 1.04 -22.32
CA LEU A 68 9.62 0.82 -23.37
C LEU A 68 9.18 -0.23 -24.41
N HIS A 69 7.97 -0.79 -24.32
CA HIS A 69 7.50 -1.89 -25.19
C HIS A 69 7.70 -1.64 -26.70
N LYS A 70 7.67 -0.38 -27.15
CA LYS A 70 7.87 0.00 -28.55
C LYS A 70 9.30 -0.25 -29.06
N ILE A 71 10.28 -0.40 -28.16
CA ILE A 71 11.68 -0.71 -28.49
C ILE A 71 11.82 -2.19 -28.89
N GLY A 72 11.00 -3.08 -28.34
CA GLY A 72 11.03 -4.50 -28.70
C GLY A 72 9.98 -5.34 -27.98
N ILE A 73 9.44 -6.34 -28.68
CA ILE A 73 8.39 -7.25 -28.20
C ILE A 73 8.77 -7.98 -26.89
N PHE A 74 10.06 -8.27 -26.68
CA PHE A 74 10.56 -8.94 -25.47
C PHE A 74 10.35 -8.12 -24.18
N LEU A 75 10.12 -6.81 -24.28
CA LEU A 75 9.88 -5.93 -23.13
C LEU A 75 8.49 -6.15 -22.51
N TYR A 76 7.54 -6.76 -23.24
CA TYR A 76 6.34 -7.32 -22.63
C TYR A 76 6.66 -8.48 -21.68
N GLY A 77 7.70 -9.27 -21.99
CA GLY A 77 8.23 -10.30 -21.09
C GLY A 77 8.79 -9.70 -19.80
N LEU A 78 9.52 -8.58 -19.90
CA LEU A 78 10.01 -7.84 -18.73
C LEU A 78 8.84 -7.32 -17.87
N ALA A 79 7.79 -6.79 -18.51
CA ALA A 79 6.57 -6.36 -17.82
C ALA A 79 5.89 -7.53 -17.09
N ALA A 80 5.79 -8.69 -17.73
CA ALA A 80 5.23 -9.89 -17.12
C ALA A 80 6.05 -10.37 -15.91
N VAL A 81 7.39 -10.35 -15.99
CA VAL A 81 8.26 -10.65 -14.85
C VAL A 81 8.02 -9.66 -13.71
N GLY A 82 7.96 -8.35 -14.01
CA GLY A 82 7.64 -7.34 -13.01
C GLY A 82 6.31 -7.61 -12.29
N LEU A 83 5.26 -7.98 -13.05
CA LEU A 83 3.96 -8.34 -12.49
C LEU A 83 4.04 -9.56 -11.56
N LEU A 84 4.80 -10.59 -11.93
CA LEU A 84 4.99 -11.78 -11.08
C LEU A 84 5.73 -11.44 -9.78
N VAL A 85 6.73 -10.57 -9.85
CA VAL A 85 7.47 -10.09 -8.66
C VAL A 85 6.54 -9.30 -7.74
N ILE A 86 5.70 -8.41 -8.29
CA ILE A 86 4.67 -7.68 -7.54
C ILE A 86 3.73 -8.66 -6.84
N ALA A 87 3.20 -9.64 -7.57
CA ALA A 87 2.27 -10.63 -7.02
C ALA A 87 2.92 -11.42 -5.88
N TYR A 88 4.15 -11.91 -6.08
CA TYR A 88 4.91 -12.61 -5.07
C TYR A 88 5.10 -11.76 -3.81
N ALA A 89 5.58 -10.52 -3.97
CA ALA A 89 5.84 -9.62 -2.84
C ALA A 89 4.55 -9.26 -2.09
N ALA A 90 3.46 -8.94 -2.81
CA ALA A 90 2.17 -8.61 -2.22
C ALA A 90 1.60 -9.79 -1.42
N ILE A 91 1.58 -10.98 -2.01
CA ILE A 91 1.07 -12.18 -1.35
C ILE A 91 1.93 -12.53 -0.13
N GLY A 92 3.25 -12.48 -0.26
CA GLY A 92 4.18 -12.69 0.84
C GLY A 92 3.95 -11.70 1.98
N TRP A 93 3.69 -10.44 1.64
CA TRP A 93 3.54 -9.37 2.61
C TRP A 93 2.20 -9.47 3.36
N VAL A 94 1.10 -9.73 2.65
CA VAL A 94 -0.21 -10.01 3.28
C VAL A 94 -0.15 -11.22 4.20
N ARG A 95 0.54 -12.30 3.78
CA ARG A 95 0.72 -13.49 4.63
C ARG A 95 1.57 -13.20 5.86
N ALA A 96 2.62 -12.39 5.74
CA ALA A 96 3.46 -11.99 6.86
C ALA A 96 2.64 -11.16 7.87
N ALA A 97 1.94 -10.13 7.40
CA ALA A 97 1.06 -9.31 8.23
C ALA A 97 -0.03 -10.15 8.92
N GLY A 98 -0.60 -11.13 8.21
CA GLY A 98 -1.60 -12.03 8.79
C GLY A 98 -1.05 -13.03 9.81
N ARG A 99 0.24 -13.40 9.73
CA ARG A 99 0.88 -14.21 10.79
C ARG A 99 1.13 -13.36 12.03
N GLU A 100 1.72 -12.19 11.86
CA GLU A 100 2.01 -11.23 12.94
C GLU A 100 0.73 -10.85 13.69
N TRP A 101 -0.38 -10.61 12.98
CA TRP A 101 -1.69 -10.38 13.59
C TRP A 101 -2.14 -11.53 14.50
N ARG A 102 -2.02 -12.78 14.02
CA ARG A 102 -2.41 -13.96 14.80
C ARG A 102 -1.53 -14.18 16.02
N GLU A 103 -0.24 -13.89 15.92
CA GLU A 103 0.72 -14.01 17.02
C GLU A 103 0.35 -13.05 18.16
N VAL A 104 -0.07 -11.81 17.84
CA VAL A 104 -0.56 -10.85 18.85
C VAL A 104 -1.88 -11.32 19.50
N GLU A 105 -2.82 -11.80 18.70
CA GLU A 105 -4.13 -12.24 19.21
C GLU A 105 -4.04 -13.51 20.08
N SER A 106 -3.05 -14.37 19.84
CA SER A 106 -2.87 -15.63 20.57
C SER A 106 -1.92 -15.54 21.76
N ALA A 107 -1.26 -14.39 21.98
CA ALA A 107 -0.46 -14.15 23.16
C ALA A 107 -1.37 -14.04 24.41
N PRO A 108 -1.11 -14.80 25.51
CA PRO A 108 -1.94 -14.75 26.71
C PRO A 108 -1.99 -13.33 27.30
N HIS A 109 -3.17 -12.85 27.66
CA HIS A 109 -3.39 -11.55 28.30
C HIS A 109 -2.85 -11.44 29.75
N ASP A 110 -2.10 -12.44 30.24
CA ASP A 110 -1.95 -12.71 31.68
C ASP A 110 -0.65 -12.20 32.34
N GLU A 111 0.24 -11.47 31.66
CA GLU A 111 1.50 -11.00 32.28
C GLU A 111 1.48 -9.54 32.78
N ALA A 112 0.32 -8.86 32.81
CA ALA A 112 0.20 -7.49 33.33
C ALA A 112 -0.29 -7.38 34.78
N ALA A 113 -0.40 -8.49 35.53
CA ALA A 113 -0.93 -8.52 36.89
C ALA A 113 0.10 -8.97 37.96
N GLY A 114 1.38 -8.67 37.78
CA GLY A 114 2.37 -9.06 38.78
C GLY A 114 3.71 -8.37 38.66
N HIS A 115 3.78 -7.08 38.99
CA HIS A 115 4.91 -6.43 39.67
C HIS A 115 4.44 -5.16 40.39
#